data_AF-F2KE94-F1
#
_entry.id   AF-F2KE94-F1
#
_cell.length_a   1.000
_cell.length_b   1.000
_cell.length_c   1.000
_cell.angle_alpha   90.00
_cell.angle_beta   90.00
_cell.angle_gamma   90.00
#
_symmetry.space_group_name_H-M   'P 1'
#
loop_
_entity.id
_entity.type
_entity.pdbx_description
1 polymer ?
#
loop_
_entity_poly.entity_id
_entity_poly.type
_entity_poly.pdbx_seq_one_letter_code
_entity_poly.pdbx_strand_id
1 'polypeptide(L)'
;MLTVWNSLQVMMVIYLFCALLLTPWVHPLEALQLSPLQGWLLLACCLNTLIAYGAFAEALAHWEASRVSATLAITPLVTFAAVATAAWWWPDYVHAEQINLLGYGGAVLVVLGSALVALGPSLIAGLRARRVGH
;
A
#
# COMPACT_ATOMS: atom_id res chain seq x y z
N MET A 1 25.79 3.63 15.27
CA MET A 1 24.79 4.15 16.22
C MET A 1 23.49 4.55 15.49
N LEU A 2 22.94 3.70 14.63
CA LEU A 2 21.67 3.96 13.91
C LEU A 2 20.68 2.77 13.98
N THR A 3 20.89 1.87 14.96
CA THR A 3 20.11 0.64 15.17
C THR A 3 19.25 0.67 16.45
N VAL A 4 18.89 1.86 16.95
CA VAL A 4 18.26 1.97 18.28
C VAL A 4 16.74 2.16 18.22
N TRP A 5 16.17 2.45 17.05
CA TRP A 5 14.74 2.72 16.91
C TRP A 5 14.06 1.52 16.28
N ASN A 6 13.16 0.89 17.03
CA ASN A 6 12.27 -0.12 16.48
C ASN A 6 11.32 0.57 15.47
N SER A 7 10.98 -0.10 14.38
CA SER A 7 10.11 0.41 13.32
C SER A 7 8.79 1.02 13.86
N LEU A 8 8.25 0.50 14.96
CA LEU A 8 7.07 1.06 15.63
C LEU A 8 7.30 2.50 16.13
N GLN A 9 8.48 2.79 16.67
CA GLN A 9 8.84 4.12 17.18
C GLN A 9 8.96 5.13 16.05
N VAL A 10 9.52 4.71 14.91
CA VAL A 10 9.62 5.55 13.70
C VAL A 10 8.22 5.88 13.18
N MET A 11 7.33 4.87 13.06
CA MET A 11 5.96 5.09 12.63
C MET A 11 5.18 6.01 13.58
N MET A 12 5.35 5.85 14.89
CA MET A 12 4.71 6.70 15.89
C MET A 12 5.13 8.17 15.76
N VAL A 13 6.42 8.44 15.55
CA VAL A 13 6.90 9.82 15.32
C VAL A 13 6.29 10.41 14.06
N ILE A 14 6.25 9.64 12.96
CA ILE A 14 5.62 10.09 11.71
C ILE A 14 4.14 10.41 11.94
N TYR A 15 3.39 9.52 12.61
CA TYR A 15 1.98 9.76 12.88
C TYR A 15 1.72 10.97 13.77
N LEU A 16 2.49 11.15 14.85
CA LEU A 16 2.36 12.32 15.73
C LEU A 16 2.71 13.62 15.00
N PHE A 17 3.75 13.60 14.18
CA PHE A 17 4.14 14.75 13.36
C PHE A 17 3.07 15.11 12.33
N CYS A 18 2.55 14.12 11.60
CA CYS A 18 1.44 14.31 10.66
C CYS A 18 0.18 14.82 11.38
N ALA A 19 -0.16 14.26 12.55
CA ALA A 19 -1.31 14.71 13.34
C ALA A 19 -1.16 16.19 13.74
N LEU A 20 0.03 16.60 14.21
CA LEU A 20 0.31 17.99 14.58
C LEU A 20 0.19 18.93 13.37
N LEU A 21 0.76 18.54 12.22
CA LEU A 21 0.69 19.34 10.99
C LEU A 21 -0.72 19.46 10.43
N LEU A 22 -1.54 18.41 10.55
CA LEU A 22 -2.91 18.40 10.04
C LEU A 22 -3.92 19.02 11.02
N THR A 23 -3.59 19.11 12.30
CA THR A 23 -4.44 19.71 13.35
C THR A 23 -5.08 21.05 12.95
N PRO A 24 -4.37 22.04 12.37
CA PRO A 24 -5.00 23.32 12.02
C PRO A 24 -6.02 23.24 10.86
N TRP A 25 -6.03 22.17 10.08
CA TRP A 25 -6.96 21.96 8.95
C TRP A 25 -8.05 20.92 9.24
N VAL A 26 -7.93 20.13 10.32
CA VAL A 26 -8.91 19.10 10.66
C VAL A 26 -10.01 19.68 11.55
N HIS A 27 -11.26 19.29 11.27
CA HIS A 27 -12.42 19.59 12.11
C HIS A 27 -12.78 18.37 12.96
N PRO A 28 -12.17 18.16 14.15
CA PRO A 28 -12.34 16.92 14.91
C PRO A 28 -13.78 16.66 15.37
N LEU A 29 -14.61 17.71 15.44
CA LEU A 29 -16.02 17.60 15.78
C LEU A 29 -16.85 16.86 14.72
N GLU A 30 -16.41 16.82 13.46
CA GLU A 30 -17.10 16.09 12.39
C GLU A 30 -17.06 14.57 12.63
N ALA A 31 -16.04 14.07 13.33
CA ALA A 31 -15.95 12.65 13.70
C ALA A 31 -17.10 12.20 14.63
N LEU A 32 -17.66 13.13 15.42
CA LEU A 32 -18.81 12.85 16.29
C LEU A 32 -20.15 12.85 15.54
N GLN A 33 -20.18 13.36 14.31
CA GLN A 33 -21.38 13.44 13.47
C GLN A 33 -21.50 12.25 12.51
N LEU A 34 -20.53 11.33 12.52
CA LEU A 34 -20.53 10.15 11.66
C LEU A 34 -21.70 9.23 11.99
N SER A 35 -22.35 8.71 10.95
CA SER A 35 -23.26 7.58 11.10
C SER A 35 -22.52 6.36 11.66
N PRO A 36 -23.21 5.41 12.33
CA PRO A 36 -22.57 4.21 12.87
C PRO A 36 -21.74 3.44 11.82
N LEU A 37 -22.24 3.36 10.58
CA LEU A 37 -21.51 2.72 9.48
C LEU A 37 -20.20 3.44 9.15
N GLN A 38 -20.24 4.77 9.02
CA GLN A 38 -19.03 5.57 8.76
C GLN A 38 -18.02 5.47 9.91
N GLY A 39 -18.49 5.43 11.16
CA GLY A 39 -17.64 5.20 12.32
C GLY A 39 -16.92 3.86 12.28
N TRP A 40 -17.63 2.78 11.92
CA TRP A 40 -17.02 1.45 11.73
C TRP A 40 -16.02 1.43 10.57
N LEU A 41 -16.33 2.08 9.45
CA LEU A 41 -15.42 2.20 8.31
C LEU A 41 -14.16 3.00 8.67
N LEU A 42 -14.31 4.09 9.45
CA LEU A 42 -13.18 4.87 9.94
C LEU A 42 -12.29 4.03 10.87
N LEU A 43 -12.89 3.30 11.82
CA LEU A 43 -12.14 2.41 12.71
C LEU A 43 -11.41 1.32 11.91
N ALA A 44 -12.08 0.70 10.94
CA ALA A 44 -11.47 -0.29 10.06
C ALA A 44 -10.30 0.30 9.26
N CYS A 45 -10.43 1.53 8.76
CA CYS A 45 -9.36 2.24 8.05
C CYS A 45 -8.14 2.53 8.96
N CYS A 46 -8.38 2.97 10.18
CA CYS A 46 -7.32 3.20 11.18
C CYS A 46 -6.58 1.89 11.51
N LEU A 47 -7.33 0.80 11.74
CA LEU A 47 -6.73 -0.51 12.02
C LEU A 47 -5.99 -1.07 10.81
N ASN A 48 -6.55 -0.93 9.60
CA ASN A 48 -5.89 -1.34 8.36
C ASN A 48 -4.54 -0.64 8.19
N THR A 49 -4.51 0.67 8.41
CA THR A 49 -3.28 1.48 8.38
C THR A 49 -2.26 0.92 9.38
N LEU A 50 -2.64 0.77 10.66
CA LEU A 50 -1.72 0.29 11.69
C LEU A 50 -1.15 -1.10 11.37
N ILE A 51 -2.01 -2.03 10.95
CA ILE A 51 -1.60 -3.41 10.61
C ILE A 51 -0.72 -3.42 9.37
N ALA A 52 -1.08 -2.69 8.31
CA ALA A 52 -0.32 -2.64 7.07
C ALA A 52 1.08 -2.05 7.27
N TYR A 53 1.19 -0.94 8.00
CA TYR A 53 2.48 -0.33 8.30
C TYR A 53 3.32 -1.19 9.25
N GLY A 54 2.69 -1.88 10.22
CA GLY A 54 3.37 -2.87 11.06
C GLY A 54 3.96 -4.04 10.24
N ALA A 55 3.16 -4.60 9.32
CA ALA A 55 3.61 -5.66 8.42
C ALA A 55 4.69 -5.18 7.43
N PHE A 56 4.59 -3.94 6.94
CA PHE A 56 5.60 -3.32 6.07
C PHE A 56 6.93 -3.12 6.80
N ALA A 57 6.88 -2.64 8.05
CA ALA A 57 8.03 -2.51 8.93
C ALA A 57 8.74 -3.85 9.16
N GLU A 58 7.99 -4.92 9.43
CA GLU A 58 8.55 -6.28 9.54
C GLU A 58 9.11 -6.75 8.19
N ALA A 59 8.41 -6.54 7.07
CA ALA A 59 8.89 -6.93 5.75
C ALA A 59 10.24 -6.29 5.40
N LEU A 60 10.48 -5.03 5.79
CA LEU A 60 11.79 -4.38 5.61
C LEU A 60 12.89 -4.97 6.49
N ALA A 61 12.54 -5.57 7.63
CA ALA A 61 13.49 -6.25 8.50
C ALA A 61 13.89 -7.64 7.95
N HIS A 62 12.99 -8.30 7.22
CA HIS A 62 13.19 -9.67 6.72
C HIS A 62 13.54 -9.75 5.23
N TRP A 63 13.12 -8.78 4.41
CA TRP A 63 13.30 -8.76 2.96
C TRP A 63 14.12 -7.56 2.49
N GLU A 64 14.79 -7.71 1.34
CA GLU A 64 15.44 -6.58 0.67
C GLU A 64 14.43 -5.50 0.29
N ALA A 65 14.78 -4.23 0.52
CA ALA A 65 13.92 -3.08 0.25
C ALA A 65 13.35 -3.09 -1.19
N SER A 66 14.13 -3.54 -2.18
CA SER A 66 13.70 -3.68 -3.58
C SER A 66 12.48 -4.60 -3.75
N ARG A 67 12.46 -5.74 -3.04
CA ARG A 67 11.36 -6.71 -3.10
C ARG A 67 10.11 -6.20 -2.39
N VAL A 68 10.30 -5.48 -1.28
CA VAL A 68 9.20 -4.81 -0.57
C VAL A 68 8.59 -3.70 -1.45
N SER A 69 9.41 -2.87 -2.08
CA SER A 69 8.96 -1.82 -3.01
C SER A 69 8.22 -2.38 -4.23
N ALA A 70 8.66 -3.50 -4.79
CA ALA A 70 7.96 -4.16 -5.91
C ALA A 70 6.54 -4.59 -5.52
N THR A 71 6.36 -5.07 -4.28
CA THR A 71 5.05 -5.47 -3.74
C THR A 71 4.15 -4.25 -3.52
N LEU A 72 4.71 -3.19 -2.93
CA LEU A 72 3.97 -1.94 -2.70
C LEU A 72 3.50 -1.27 -3.99
N ALA A 73 4.27 -1.40 -5.08
CA ALA A 73 3.86 -0.87 -6.37
C ALA A 73 2.58 -1.55 -6.90
N ILE A 74 2.29 -2.81 -6.52
CA ILE A 74 1.06 -3.54 -6.91
C ILE A 74 -0.14 -3.12 -6.04
N THR A 75 0.07 -2.57 -4.84
CA THR A 75 -1.00 -2.21 -3.89
C THR A 75 -2.15 -1.41 -4.52
N PRO A 76 -1.92 -0.37 -5.36
CA PRO A 76 -3.01 0.36 -6.00
C PRO A 76 -3.94 -0.53 -6.85
N LEU A 77 -3.40 -1.58 -7.48
CA LEU A 77 -4.20 -2.53 -8.28
C LEU A 77 -5.10 -3.39 -7.40
N VAL A 78 -4.57 -3.82 -6.25
CA VAL A 78 -5.37 -4.55 -5.25
C VAL A 78 -6.47 -3.66 -4.71
N THR A 79 -6.18 -2.38 -4.43
CA THR A 79 -7.18 -1.39 -4.02
C THR A 79 -8.25 -1.21 -5.09
N PHE A 80 -7.88 -1.06 -6.36
CA PHE A 80 -8.86 -0.95 -7.46
C PHE A 80 -9.76 -2.18 -7.55
N ALA A 81 -9.19 -3.39 -7.44
CA ALA A 81 -9.97 -4.62 -7.43
C ALA A 81 -10.93 -4.68 -6.24
N ALA A 82 -10.46 -4.29 -5.04
CA ALA A 82 -11.30 -4.23 -3.84
C ALA A 82 -12.46 -3.24 -4.00
N VAL A 83 -12.20 -2.04 -4.53
CA VAL A 83 -13.23 -1.03 -4.81
C VAL A 83 -14.23 -1.55 -5.85
N ALA A 84 -13.76 -2.22 -6.91
CA ALA A 84 -14.66 -2.80 -7.91
C ALA A 84 -15.58 -3.87 -7.31
N THR A 85 -15.04 -4.74 -6.43
CA THR A 85 -15.86 -5.74 -5.71
C THR A 85 -16.84 -5.09 -4.73
N ALA A 86 -16.41 -4.04 -4.03
CA ALA A 86 -17.25 -3.30 -3.10
C ALA A 86 -18.37 -2.55 -3.83
N ALA A 87 -18.12 -1.99 -5.01
CA ALA A 87 -19.14 -1.36 -5.85
C ALA A 87 -20.21 -2.36 -6.32
N TRP A 88 -19.83 -3.62 -6.52
CA TRP A 88 -20.78 -4.66 -6.91
C TRP A 88 -21.65 -5.13 -5.74
N TRP A 89 -21.07 -5.24 -4.54
CA TRP A 89 -21.82 -5.65 -3.33
C TRP A 89 -22.59 -4.51 -2.66
N TRP A 90 -22.12 -3.27 -2.77
CA TRP A 90 -22.71 -2.11 -2.09
C TRP A 90 -22.84 -0.87 -3.02
N PRO A 91 -23.57 -0.99 -4.14
CA PRO A 91 -23.63 0.03 -5.19
C PRO A 91 -24.15 1.40 -4.70
N ASP A 92 -25.05 1.40 -3.70
CA ASP A 92 -25.61 2.63 -3.13
C ASP A 92 -24.57 3.48 -2.38
N TYR A 93 -23.46 2.88 -1.94
CA TYR A 93 -22.42 3.53 -1.13
C TYR A 93 -21.07 3.59 -1.83
N VAL A 94 -20.76 2.64 -2.73
CA VAL A 94 -19.51 2.61 -3.49
C VAL A 94 -19.86 2.60 -4.97
N HIS A 95 -19.46 3.65 -5.68
CA HIS A 95 -19.67 3.74 -7.12
C HIS A 95 -18.43 3.21 -7.83
N ALA A 96 -18.65 2.45 -8.90
CA ALA A 96 -17.55 1.93 -9.71
C ALA A 96 -16.74 3.10 -10.28
N GLU A 97 -15.44 3.08 -10.04
CA GLU A 97 -14.54 4.12 -10.52
C GLU A 97 -14.37 4.00 -12.05
N GLN A 98 -14.57 5.11 -12.77
CA GLN A 98 -14.42 5.13 -14.23
C GLN A 98 -12.95 5.23 -14.61
N ILE A 99 -12.31 4.09 -14.83
CA ILE A 99 -10.93 4.03 -15.28
C ILE A 99 -10.87 4.41 -16.76
N ASN A 100 -10.12 5.46 -17.08
CA ASN A 100 -9.85 5.87 -18.46
C ASN A 100 -8.70 5.04 -19.08
N LEU A 101 -8.46 5.20 -20.38
CA LEU A 101 -7.42 4.45 -21.10
C LEU A 101 -6.01 4.67 -20.51
N LEU A 102 -5.72 5.86 -19.98
CA LEU A 102 -4.46 6.16 -19.30
C LEU A 102 -4.33 5.40 -17.97
N GLY A 103 -5.41 5.25 -17.22
CA GLY A 103 -5.46 4.45 -15.99
C GLY A 103 -5.18 2.97 -16.26
N TYR A 104 -5.75 2.40 -17.32
CA TYR A 104 -5.42 1.04 -17.75
C TYR A 104 -3.96 0.90 -18.19
N GLY A 105 -3.43 1.89 -18.93
CA GLY A 105 -2.02 1.93 -19.31
C GLY A 105 -1.08 1.96 -18.09
N GLY A 106 -1.41 2.81 -17.11
CA GLY A 106 -0.69 2.88 -15.83
C GLY A 106 -0.74 1.57 -15.05
N ALA A 107 -1.89 0.90 -15.01
CA ALA A 107 -2.04 -0.38 -14.36
C ALA A 107 -1.14 -1.46 -14.97
N VAL A 108 -1.11 -1.56 -16.31
CA VAL A 108 -0.21 -2.49 -17.01
C VAL A 108 1.25 -2.16 -16.73
N LEU A 109 1.62 -0.88 -16.76
CA LEU A 109 2.99 -0.44 -16.49
C LEU A 109 3.44 -0.84 -15.07
N VAL A 110 2.56 -0.69 -14.08
CA VAL A 110 2.80 -1.13 -12.70
C VAL A 110 3.04 -2.64 -12.62
N VAL A 111 2.16 -3.45 -13.23
CA VAL A 111 2.33 -4.92 -13.23
C VAL A 111 3.66 -5.32 -13.84
N LEU A 112 3.99 -4.77 -15.00
CA LEU A 112 5.22 -5.08 -15.71
C LEU A 112 6.46 -4.64 -14.93
N GLY A 113 6.45 -3.41 -14.38
CA GLY A 113 7.54 -2.89 -13.55
C GLY A 113 7.79 -3.74 -12.31
N SER A 114 6.73 -4.08 -11.57
CA SER A 114 6.83 -4.93 -10.39
C SER A 114 7.32 -6.34 -10.72
N ALA A 115 6.82 -6.95 -11.81
CA ALA A 115 7.28 -8.27 -12.26
C ALA A 115 8.77 -8.27 -12.64
N LEU A 116 9.24 -7.22 -13.34
CA LEU A 116 10.65 -7.06 -13.70
C LEU A 116 11.55 -6.93 -12.47
N VAL A 117 11.15 -6.13 -11.48
CA VAL A 117 11.92 -5.98 -10.23
C VAL A 117 11.94 -7.29 -9.44
N ALA A 118 10.82 -8.02 -9.37
CA ALA A 118 10.72 -9.27 -8.63
C ALA A 118 11.46 -10.44 -9.29
N LEU A 119 11.43 -10.53 -10.63
CA LEU A 119 11.99 -11.65 -11.40
C LEU A 119 13.39 -11.38 -11.97
N GLY A 120 13.82 -10.12 -12.02
CA GLY A 120 15.10 -9.69 -12.61
C GLY A 120 16.32 -10.47 -12.13
N PRO A 121 16.53 -10.65 -10.80
CA PRO A 121 17.66 -11.43 -10.28
C PRO A 121 17.65 -12.89 -10.77
N SER A 122 16.47 -13.52 -10.82
CA SER A 122 16.28 -14.91 -11.24
C SER A 122 16.50 -15.10 -12.75
N LEU A 123 16.03 -14.15 -13.57
CA LEU A 123 16.24 -14.16 -15.02
C LEU A 123 17.71 -13.99 -15.38
N ILE A 124 18.42 -13.05 -14.73
CA ILE A 124 19.85 -12.83 -14.95
C ILE A 124 20.67 -14.07 -14.54
N ALA A 125 20.32 -14.70 -13.41
CA ALA A 125 20.96 -15.94 -12.98
C ALA A 125 20.77 -17.08 -13.99
N GLY A 126 19.54 -17.28 -14.49
CA GLY A 126 19.24 -18.28 -15.52
C GLY A 126 19.96 -18.04 -16.84
N LEU A 127 20.07 -16.78 -17.28
CA LEU A 127 20.80 -16.41 -18.49
C LEU A 127 22.31 -16.62 -18.36
N ARG A 128 22.89 -16.37 -17.17
CA ARG A 128 24.31 -16.66 -16.89
C ARG A 128 24.58 -18.16 -16.84
N ALA A 129 23.71 -18.95 -16.20
CA ALA A 129 23.82 -20.41 -16.17
C ALA A 129 23.79 -21.02 -17.60
N ARG A 130 22.96 -20.48 -18.49
CA ARG A 130 22.91 -20.89 -19.91
C ARG A 130 24.15 -20.50 -20.71
N ARG A 131 24.87 -19.44 -20.35
CA ARG A 131 26.13 -19.03 -21.01
C ARG A 131 27.36 -19.80 -20.54
N VAL A 132 27.35 -20.39 -19.34
CA VAL A 132 28.48 -21.16 -18.79
C VAL A 132 28.40 -22.64 -19.18
N GLY A 133 27.22 -23.12 -19.60
CA GLY A 133 27.02 -24.48 -20.11
C GLY A 133 27.30 -24.67 -21.61
N HIS A 134 27.88 -23.68 -22.27
CA HIS A 134 28.32 -23.69 -23.68
C HIS A 134 29.81 -23.34 -23.74
#